data_AF-A0A962ZW43-F1
#
_entry.id   AF-A0A962ZW43-F1
#
_cell.length_a   1.000
_cell.length_b   1.000
_cell.length_c   1.000
_cell.angle_alpha   90.00
_cell.angle_beta   90.00
_cell.angle_gamma   90.00
#
_symmetry.space_group_name_H-M   'P 1'
#
loop_
_entity.id
_entity.type
_entity.pdbx_description
1 polymer ?
#
loop_
_entity_poly.entity_id
_entity_poly.type
_entity_poly.pdbx_seq_one_letter_code
_entity_poly.pdbx_strand_id
1 'polypeptide(L)'
;LIEAHDVDGDGDQDIVSPQFFGDVAGQPFFPLEARNADSASFVWFENLGGGAFSKHAVGLDQGPGFMITAVEDLLGDGITRWVATNHSNPNVPFVPLSLYPEPAVYEFTPGADPRQPWNVRQLTPAGAFPVTGSVGQAAPGSIAAGNLNDDDLIDLAVSGDGARGLYWMEQLADGSFLTRQLPGSEGWGQAGGPVITNLGGNKKNEIVFGSFDLDALGYWKR
;
A
#
# COMPACT_ATOMS: atom_id res chain seq x y z
N LEU A 1 0.16 -7.76 4.56
CA LEU A 1 -1.21 -7.27 4.25
C LEU A 1 -1.72 -6.46 5.43
N ILE A 2 -1.87 -7.09 6.60
CA ILE A 2 -2.02 -6.38 7.88
C ILE A 2 -0.65 -6.07 8.49
N GLU A 3 -0.63 -5.14 9.43
CA GLU A 3 0.55 -4.66 10.15
C GLU A 3 0.22 -4.55 11.65
N ALA A 4 1.20 -4.84 12.50
CA ALA A 4 1.11 -4.61 13.95
C ALA A 4 1.97 -3.40 14.33
N HIS A 5 1.41 -2.47 15.09
CA HIS A 5 2.11 -1.24 15.50
C HIS A 5 1.42 -0.65 16.74
N ASP A 6 2.14 0.11 17.56
CA ASP A 6 1.56 0.94 18.61
C ASP A 6 1.04 2.24 17.97
N VAL A 7 -0.25 2.31 17.63
CA VAL A 7 -0.79 3.41 16.82
C VAL A 7 -1.07 4.66 17.66
N ASP A 8 -1.52 4.48 18.91
CA ASP A 8 -1.88 5.60 19.78
C ASP A 8 -0.86 5.89 20.91
N GLY A 9 0.24 5.13 20.95
CA GLY A 9 1.39 5.39 21.82
C GLY A 9 1.14 4.98 23.26
N ASP A 10 0.17 4.09 23.51
CA ASP A 10 -0.16 3.60 24.85
C ASP A 10 0.75 2.44 25.31
N GLY A 11 1.61 1.96 24.41
CA GLY A 11 2.64 0.96 24.67
C GLY A 11 2.21 -0.48 24.40
N ASP A 12 0.99 -0.71 23.91
CA ASP A 12 0.57 -2.01 23.42
C ASP A 12 0.66 -2.11 21.88
N GLN A 13 0.31 -3.27 21.31
CA GLN A 13 0.33 -3.46 19.86
C GLN A 13 -1.09 -3.56 19.34
N ASP A 14 -1.38 -2.70 18.37
CA ASP A 14 -2.59 -2.68 17.61
C ASP A 14 -2.45 -3.44 16.29
N ILE A 15 -3.55 -3.53 15.54
CA ILE A 15 -3.55 -4.09 14.20
C ILE A 15 -4.15 -3.10 13.20
N VAL A 16 -3.43 -2.79 12.13
CA VAL A 16 -3.95 -2.01 11.00
C VAL A 16 -4.14 -2.94 9.81
N SER A 17 -5.32 -2.86 9.20
CA SER A 17 -5.78 -3.84 8.23
C SER A 17 -6.43 -3.17 7.01
N PRO A 18 -6.08 -3.61 5.79
CA PRO A 18 -6.86 -3.30 4.60
C PRO A 18 -8.20 -4.04 4.64
N GLN A 19 -9.22 -3.44 4.03
CA GLN A 19 -10.51 -4.07 3.81
C GLN A 19 -10.73 -4.25 2.31
N PHE A 20 -10.72 -5.50 1.88
CA PHE A 20 -10.86 -5.87 0.46
C PHE A 20 -12.27 -6.38 0.14
N PHE A 21 -12.79 -7.27 1.00
CA PHE A 21 -14.03 -8.02 0.77
C PHE A 21 -15.17 -7.59 1.70
N GLY A 22 -16.41 -7.83 1.28
CA GLY A 22 -17.65 -7.59 2.02
C GLY A 22 -18.35 -6.30 1.60
N ASP A 23 -19.43 -5.94 2.30
CA ASP A 23 -20.06 -4.59 2.21
C ASP A 23 -19.01 -3.47 2.42
N VAL A 24 -17.88 -3.87 3.03
CA VAL A 24 -16.66 -3.16 3.41
C VAL A 24 -15.83 -2.61 2.25
N ALA A 25 -16.07 -3.02 1.01
CA ALA A 25 -15.69 -2.17 -0.11
C ALA A 25 -16.75 -1.07 -0.25
N GLY A 26 -16.97 -0.23 0.77
CA GLY A 26 -18.05 0.79 0.84
C GLY A 26 -18.04 1.86 -0.26
N GLN A 27 -17.21 1.63 -1.26
CA GLN A 27 -17.06 2.34 -2.49
C GLN A 27 -17.48 1.44 -3.64
N PRO A 28 -18.26 1.92 -4.61
CA PRO A 28 -19.06 3.14 -4.58
C PRO A 28 -20.38 2.99 -3.79
N PHE A 29 -20.60 1.90 -3.04
CA PHE A 29 -21.94 1.54 -2.53
C PHE A 29 -22.52 2.49 -1.48
N PHE A 30 -21.68 3.19 -0.73
CA PHE A 30 -22.09 4.18 0.26
C PHE A 30 -21.50 5.56 -0.09
N PRO A 31 -22.28 6.64 0.08
CA PRO A 31 -21.75 8.00 -0.03
C PRO A 31 -20.71 8.23 1.07
N LEU A 32 -19.71 9.08 0.81
CA LEU A 32 -18.54 9.25 1.68
C LEU A 32 -18.93 9.58 3.13
N GLU A 33 -19.95 10.42 3.32
CA GLU A 33 -20.47 10.85 4.61
C GLU A 33 -21.17 9.73 5.42
N ALA A 34 -21.57 8.64 4.77
CA ALA A 34 -22.17 7.48 5.43
C ALA A 34 -21.14 6.41 5.79
N ARG A 35 -19.88 6.58 5.36
CA ARG A 35 -18.84 5.58 5.58
C ARG A 35 -18.31 5.62 7.00
N ASN A 36 -18.07 4.43 7.54
CA ASN A 36 -17.54 4.22 8.89
C ASN A 36 -16.58 3.02 8.84
N ALA A 37 -16.16 2.53 10.02
CA ALA A 37 -15.20 1.43 10.11
C ALA A 37 -15.66 0.13 9.43
N ASP A 38 -16.97 -0.09 9.28
CA ASP A 38 -17.54 -1.26 8.59
C ASP A 38 -17.66 -1.10 7.07
N SER A 39 -17.30 0.07 6.55
CA SER A 39 -17.32 0.38 5.11
C SER A 39 -16.07 1.11 4.63
N ALA A 40 -15.01 1.14 5.44
CA ALA A 40 -13.75 1.82 5.17
C ALA A 40 -12.81 0.94 4.34
N SER A 41 -11.99 1.54 3.49
CA SER A 41 -10.91 0.86 2.74
C SER A 41 -9.81 0.32 3.66
N PHE A 42 -9.53 1.02 4.75
CA PHE A 42 -8.53 0.65 5.74
C PHE A 42 -9.05 0.94 7.15
N VAL A 43 -8.73 0.05 8.07
CA VAL A 43 -9.19 0.11 9.46
C VAL A 43 -8.03 -0.12 10.42
N TRP A 44 -8.17 0.46 11.60
CA TRP A 44 -7.31 0.21 12.75
C TRP A 44 -8.13 -0.49 13.83
N PHE A 45 -7.58 -1.56 14.38
CA PHE A 45 -8.10 -2.26 15.54
C PHE A 45 -7.25 -1.87 16.74
N GLU A 46 -7.74 -0.91 17.51
CA GLU A 46 -7.19 -0.48 18.80
C GLU A 46 -7.32 -1.64 19.80
N ASN A 47 -6.20 -2.06 20.36
CA ASN A 47 -6.17 -3.09 21.37
C ASN A 47 -6.62 -2.50 22.72
N LEU A 48 -7.64 -3.11 23.32
CA LEU A 48 -8.20 -2.66 24.60
C LEU A 48 -7.68 -3.50 25.78
N GLY A 49 -6.70 -4.37 25.52
CA GLY A 49 -6.26 -5.42 26.42
C GLY A 49 -7.25 -6.60 26.52
N GLY A 50 -6.80 -7.68 27.15
CA GLY A 50 -7.66 -8.85 27.43
C GLY A 50 -8.18 -9.60 26.19
N GLY A 51 -7.60 -9.35 25.01
CA GLY A 51 -8.03 -9.92 23.73
C GLY A 51 -9.22 -9.20 23.08
N ALA A 52 -9.58 -8.01 23.54
CA ALA A 52 -10.62 -7.17 22.94
C ALA A 52 -10.02 -6.07 22.05
N PHE A 53 -10.75 -5.71 21.00
CA PHE A 53 -10.36 -4.65 20.07
C PHE A 53 -11.52 -3.69 19.79
N SER A 54 -11.23 -2.39 19.68
CA SER A 54 -12.12 -1.39 19.10
C SER A 54 -11.73 -1.12 17.65
N LYS A 55 -12.71 -0.99 16.76
CA LYS A 55 -12.46 -0.84 15.32
C LYS A 55 -12.71 0.61 14.88
N HIS A 56 -11.71 1.22 14.27
CA HIS A 56 -11.73 2.60 13.78
C HIS A 56 -11.50 2.64 12.26
N ALA A 57 -12.15 3.59 11.59
CA ALA A 57 -11.88 3.84 10.17
C ALA A 57 -10.64 4.73 10.04
N VAL A 58 -9.68 4.34 9.17
CA VAL A 58 -8.51 5.17 8.88
C VAL A 58 -8.49 5.69 7.44
N GLY A 59 -9.00 4.89 6.49
CA GLY A 59 -9.10 5.26 5.08
C GLY A 59 -10.48 4.96 4.52
N LEU A 60 -11.15 5.97 3.96
CA LEU A 60 -12.57 5.86 3.57
C LEU A 60 -12.82 5.76 2.07
N ASP A 61 -11.86 6.13 1.22
CA ASP A 61 -12.10 6.47 -0.20
C ASP A 61 -11.03 5.92 -1.15
N GLN A 62 -10.35 4.84 -0.76
CA GLN A 62 -9.23 4.28 -1.52
C GLN A 62 -9.63 3.04 -2.33
N GLY A 63 -10.91 2.65 -2.34
CA GLY A 63 -11.38 1.41 -2.96
C GLY A 63 -11.02 0.16 -2.14
N PRO A 64 -10.90 -1.02 -2.77
CA PRO A 64 -10.52 -2.25 -2.08
C PRO A 64 -9.08 -2.14 -1.57
N GLY A 65 -8.88 -2.05 -0.26
CA GLY A 65 -7.54 -2.02 0.32
C GLY A 65 -6.83 -3.36 0.12
N PHE A 66 -5.54 -3.32 -0.20
CA PHE A 66 -4.73 -4.53 -0.38
C PHE A 66 -3.73 -4.72 0.75
N MET A 67 -2.77 -3.80 0.88
CA MET A 67 -1.71 -3.84 1.88
C MET A 67 -1.58 -2.49 2.54
N ILE A 68 -1.22 -2.47 3.81
CA ILE A 68 -0.82 -1.29 4.55
C ILE A 68 0.37 -1.64 5.44
N THR A 69 1.32 -0.72 5.60
CA THR A 69 2.50 -0.91 6.45
C THR A 69 2.93 0.41 7.06
N ALA A 70 3.43 0.38 8.29
CA ALA A 70 4.01 1.54 8.96
C ALA A 70 5.42 1.79 8.43
N VAL A 71 5.72 3.04 8.15
CA VAL A 71 7.04 3.51 7.71
C VAL A 71 7.47 4.63 8.63
N GLU A 72 8.41 4.30 9.51
CA GLU A 72 9.05 5.26 10.39
C GLU A 72 9.75 6.32 9.55
N ASP A 73 9.53 7.58 9.90
CA ASP A 73 10.22 8.73 9.33
C ASP A 73 10.22 8.78 7.78
N LEU A 74 9.11 8.37 7.15
CA LEU A 74 9.01 8.27 5.68
C LEU A 74 9.51 9.54 4.98
N LEU A 75 9.24 10.73 5.53
CA LEU A 75 9.60 12.02 4.92
C LEU A 75 10.72 12.78 5.66
N GLY A 76 11.43 12.15 6.60
CA GLY A 76 12.52 12.79 7.35
C GLY A 76 12.10 13.84 8.38
N ASP A 77 10.83 13.82 8.83
CA ASP A 77 10.26 14.75 9.80
C ASP A 77 9.96 14.12 11.18
N GLY A 78 10.39 12.89 11.40
CA GLY A 78 10.22 12.12 12.63
C GLY A 78 8.81 11.54 12.83
N ILE A 79 7.92 11.63 11.84
CA ILE A 79 6.54 11.13 11.93
C ILE A 79 6.43 9.78 11.24
N THR A 80 5.95 8.76 11.97
CA THR A 80 5.54 7.49 11.39
C THR A 80 4.32 7.70 10.49
N ARG A 81 4.47 7.33 9.22
CA ARG A 81 3.41 7.35 8.23
C ARG A 81 3.06 5.94 7.82
N TRP A 82 1.89 5.77 7.25
CA TRP A 82 1.43 4.48 6.78
C TRP A 82 1.35 4.51 5.27
N VAL A 83 2.03 3.57 4.61
CA VAL A 83 1.95 3.43 3.16
C VAL A 83 1.03 2.28 2.85
N ALA A 84 0.11 2.47 1.92
CA ALA A 84 -0.88 1.48 1.56
C ALA A 84 -1.14 1.41 0.06
N THR A 85 -1.61 0.25 -0.38
CA THR A 85 -2.07 0.01 -1.75
C THR A 85 -3.53 -0.33 -1.77
N ASN A 86 -4.25 0.18 -2.76
CA ASN A 86 -5.51 -0.43 -3.15
C ASN A 86 -5.28 -1.55 -4.18
N HIS A 87 -6.33 -2.31 -4.49
CA HIS A 87 -6.32 -3.36 -5.49
C HIS A 87 -7.51 -3.20 -6.43
N SER A 88 -7.42 -2.27 -7.37
CA SER A 88 -8.49 -2.01 -8.31
C SER A 88 -8.12 -2.39 -9.74
N ASN A 89 -9.14 -2.53 -10.58
CA ASN A 89 -8.99 -2.77 -12.01
C ASN A 89 -9.86 -1.78 -12.79
N PRO A 90 -9.26 -0.73 -13.38
CA PRO A 90 -10.00 0.30 -14.10
C PRO A 90 -10.60 -0.21 -15.41
N ASN A 91 -10.20 -1.39 -15.89
CA ASN A 91 -10.73 -2.00 -17.11
C ASN A 91 -12.08 -2.70 -16.88
N VAL A 92 -12.60 -2.78 -15.66
CA VAL A 92 -13.92 -3.36 -15.38
C VAL A 92 -14.99 -2.32 -15.68
N PRO A 93 -15.82 -2.49 -16.73
CA PRO A 93 -16.67 -1.41 -17.24
C PRO A 93 -18.04 -1.32 -16.58
N PHE A 94 -18.39 -2.25 -15.68
CA PHE A 94 -19.72 -2.33 -15.09
C PHE A 94 -19.74 -1.87 -13.64
N VAL A 95 -20.80 -1.13 -13.32
CA VAL A 95 -21.12 -0.69 -11.96
C VAL A 95 -21.41 -1.93 -11.10
N PRO A 96 -20.96 -1.97 -9.85
CA PRO A 96 -20.30 -0.88 -9.11
C PRO A 96 -18.77 -0.86 -9.26
N LEU A 97 -18.16 -1.91 -9.80
CA LEU A 97 -16.70 -2.06 -9.85
C LEU A 97 -16.00 -1.00 -10.71
N SER A 98 -16.69 -0.48 -11.74
CA SER A 98 -16.19 0.61 -12.59
C SER A 98 -16.05 1.96 -11.88
N LEU A 99 -16.58 2.08 -10.65
CA LEU A 99 -16.51 3.31 -9.85
C LEU A 99 -15.42 3.26 -8.78
N TYR A 100 -14.65 2.17 -8.69
CA TYR A 100 -13.48 2.15 -7.82
C TYR A 100 -12.44 3.18 -8.27
N PRO A 101 -11.72 3.80 -7.32
CA PRO A 101 -10.58 4.65 -7.66
C PRO A 101 -9.52 3.85 -8.42
N GLU A 102 -8.71 4.55 -9.22
CA GLU A 102 -7.61 3.94 -9.95
C GLU A 102 -6.60 3.23 -9.01
N PRO A 103 -5.84 2.26 -9.55
CA PRO A 103 -4.70 1.67 -8.87
C PRO A 103 -3.72 2.74 -8.38
N ALA A 104 -3.41 2.74 -7.09
CA ALA A 104 -2.54 3.75 -6.49
C ALA A 104 -1.85 3.26 -5.20
N VAL A 105 -0.78 3.99 -4.86
CA VAL A 105 -0.16 3.94 -3.53
C VAL A 105 -0.54 5.21 -2.78
N TYR A 106 -0.90 5.07 -1.51
CA TYR A 106 -1.34 6.14 -0.63
C TYR A 106 -0.44 6.21 0.60
N GLU A 107 -0.23 7.41 1.09
CA GLU A 107 0.26 7.72 2.42
C GLU A 107 -0.92 8.09 3.31
N PHE A 108 -0.92 7.57 4.53
CA PHE A 108 -1.80 7.99 5.59
C PHE A 108 -1.00 8.54 6.76
N THR A 109 -1.43 9.69 7.27
CA THR A 109 -0.84 10.32 8.46
C THR A 109 -1.91 10.41 9.55
N PRO A 110 -1.73 9.73 10.71
CA PRO A 110 -2.62 9.87 11.84
C PRO A 110 -2.70 11.33 12.32
N GLY A 111 -3.90 11.76 12.72
CA GLY A 111 -4.10 13.06 13.37
C GLY A 111 -3.72 13.01 14.85
N ALA A 112 -4.00 14.11 15.57
CA ALA A 112 -3.81 14.15 17.02
C ALA A 112 -4.70 13.14 17.78
N ASP A 113 -5.87 12.80 17.24
CA ASP A 113 -6.68 11.67 17.66
C ASP A 113 -6.63 10.61 16.55
N PRO A 114 -5.88 9.51 16.72
CA PRO A 114 -5.76 8.46 15.71
C PRO A 114 -7.06 7.68 15.50
N ARG A 115 -8.08 7.87 16.37
CA ARG A 115 -9.41 7.23 16.25
C ARG A 115 -10.29 7.90 15.19
N GLN A 116 -9.92 9.10 14.72
CA GLN A 116 -10.54 9.73 13.56
C GLN A 116 -9.90 9.23 12.25
N PRO A 117 -10.60 9.34 11.10
CA PRO A 117 -10.00 9.08 9.80
C PRO A 117 -8.71 9.86 9.59
N TRP A 118 -7.71 9.20 9.02
CA TRP A 118 -6.37 9.77 8.84
C TRP A 118 -6.31 10.69 7.64
N ASN A 119 -5.33 11.59 7.63
CA ASN A 119 -5.06 12.40 6.45
C ASN A 119 -4.46 11.50 5.35
N VAL A 120 -5.04 11.52 4.16
CA VAL A 120 -4.62 10.66 3.04
C VAL A 120 -4.02 11.48 1.92
N ARG A 121 -2.84 11.07 1.46
CA ARG A 121 -2.16 11.63 0.28
C ARG A 121 -1.89 10.52 -0.72
N GLN A 122 -2.37 10.67 -1.95
CA GLN A 122 -1.99 9.76 -3.03
C GLN A 122 -0.54 10.05 -3.46
N LEU A 123 0.30 9.02 -3.52
CA LEU A 123 1.73 9.12 -3.84
C LEU A 123 2.03 8.88 -5.32
N THR A 124 1.09 8.29 -6.07
CA THR A 124 1.27 7.95 -7.48
C THR A 124 0.44 8.84 -8.40
N PRO A 125 0.91 9.16 -9.62
CA PRO A 125 0.07 9.77 -10.64
C PRO A 125 -1.01 8.78 -11.15
N ALA A 126 -2.02 9.32 -11.84
CA ALA A 126 -2.99 8.50 -12.57
C ALA A 126 -2.29 7.59 -13.60
N GLY A 127 -2.80 6.37 -13.75
CA GLY A 127 -2.21 5.37 -14.66
C GLY A 127 -0.82 4.84 -14.27
N ALA A 128 -0.34 5.06 -13.05
CA ALA A 128 0.96 4.55 -12.59
C ALA A 128 1.08 3.02 -12.67
N PHE A 129 -0.04 2.30 -12.54
CA PHE A 129 -0.12 0.85 -12.66
C PHE A 129 -1.08 0.45 -13.79
N PRO A 130 -0.60 0.37 -15.04
CA PRO A 130 -1.44 0.02 -16.19
C PRO A 130 -1.85 -1.46 -16.10
N VAL A 131 -3.07 -1.72 -15.63
CA VAL A 131 -3.60 -3.08 -15.52
C VAL A 131 -3.74 -3.69 -16.91
N THR A 132 -3.05 -4.81 -17.15
CA THR A 132 -3.11 -5.57 -18.40
C THR A 132 -3.77 -6.94 -18.24
N GLY A 133 -4.05 -7.36 -17.00
CA GLY A 133 -4.79 -8.59 -16.70
C GLY A 133 -6.29 -8.51 -16.99
N SER A 134 -6.93 -9.68 -17.03
CA SER A 134 -8.38 -9.82 -17.24
C SER A 134 -9.22 -9.36 -16.04
N VAL A 135 -10.55 -9.40 -16.17
CA VAL A 135 -11.46 -9.28 -15.03
C VAL A 135 -11.04 -10.26 -13.94
N GLY A 136 -10.94 -9.77 -12.70
CA GLY A 136 -10.42 -10.52 -11.54
C GLY A 136 -8.92 -10.35 -11.27
N GLN A 137 -8.19 -9.60 -12.10
CA GLN A 137 -6.82 -9.16 -11.84
C GLN A 137 -6.82 -7.67 -11.50
N ALA A 138 -6.12 -7.23 -10.48
CA ALA A 138 -6.11 -5.85 -10.03
C ALA A 138 -4.71 -5.42 -9.57
N ALA A 139 -4.53 -4.11 -9.34
CA ALA A 139 -3.25 -3.50 -9.03
C ALA A 139 -3.43 -2.28 -8.10
N PRO A 140 -2.33 -1.76 -7.52
CA PRO A 140 -1.07 -2.47 -7.29
C PRO A 140 -1.21 -3.59 -6.24
N GLY A 141 -0.16 -4.36 -6.04
CA GLY A 141 -0.09 -5.42 -5.04
C GLY A 141 0.64 -4.97 -3.78
N SER A 142 1.60 -5.78 -3.35
CA SER A 142 2.34 -5.62 -2.10
C SER A 142 3.41 -4.52 -2.19
N ILE A 143 3.80 -3.99 -1.03
CA ILE A 143 4.76 -2.89 -0.91
C ILE A 143 5.81 -3.16 0.16
N ALA A 144 6.97 -2.53 0.02
CA ALA A 144 8.02 -2.45 1.05
C ALA A 144 8.71 -1.10 0.95
N ALA A 145 9.13 -0.57 2.09
CA ALA A 145 9.82 0.71 2.19
C ALA A 145 11.29 0.51 2.57
N GLY A 146 12.18 1.33 2.03
CA GLY A 146 13.60 1.32 2.38
C GLY A 146 14.42 2.22 1.46
N ASN A 147 15.68 2.48 1.83
CA ASN A 147 16.61 3.21 0.98
C ASN A 147 17.10 2.28 -0.15
N LEU A 148 16.74 2.61 -1.41
CA LEU A 148 17.00 1.78 -2.58
C LEU A 148 18.05 2.34 -3.53
N ASN A 149 18.43 3.61 -3.39
CA ASN A 149 19.37 4.32 -4.28
C ASN A 149 20.55 4.99 -3.54
N ASP A 150 20.69 4.77 -2.23
CA ASP A 150 21.71 5.33 -1.33
C ASP A 150 21.67 6.87 -1.18
N ASP A 151 20.50 7.51 -1.26
CA ASP A 151 20.35 8.96 -1.09
C ASP A 151 19.83 9.39 0.31
N ASP A 152 19.73 8.43 1.23
CA ASP A 152 19.20 8.56 2.59
C ASP A 152 17.71 8.91 2.67
N LEU A 153 16.97 8.88 1.55
CA LEU A 153 15.52 8.94 1.53
C LEU A 153 14.91 7.53 1.50
N ILE A 154 13.67 7.42 1.98
CA ILE A 154 12.94 6.15 1.99
C ILE A 154 12.15 6.01 0.69
N ASP A 155 12.57 5.06 -0.14
CA ASP A 155 11.87 4.68 -1.36
C ASP A 155 10.84 3.58 -1.10
N LEU A 156 10.01 3.28 -2.11
CA LEU A 156 9.07 2.16 -2.08
C LEU A 156 9.33 1.18 -3.22
N ALA A 157 9.32 -0.11 -2.91
CA ALA A 157 9.20 -1.19 -3.88
C ALA A 157 7.74 -1.68 -3.90
N VAL A 158 7.15 -1.81 -5.09
CA VAL A 158 5.72 -2.12 -5.25
C VAL A 158 5.53 -3.23 -6.29
N SER A 159 4.79 -4.30 -5.96
CA SER A 159 4.36 -5.27 -6.96
C SER A 159 3.20 -4.69 -7.77
N GLY A 160 3.21 -4.91 -9.09
CA GLY A 160 2.13 -4.44 -9.96
C GLY A 160 0.93 -5.35 -10.02
N ASP A 161 1.09 -6.62 -9.66
CA ASP A 161 0.10 -7.69 -9.78
C ASP A 161 -0.61 -7.71 -11.15
N GLY A 162 -1.84 -7.18 -11.25
CA GLY A 162 -2.59 -7.06 -12.50
C GLY A 162 -1.95 -6.12 -13.53
N ALA A 163 -1.05 -5.22 -13.12
CA ALA A 163 -0.22 -4.42 -14.02
C ALA A 163 0.95 -5.22 -14.62
N ARG A 164 1.24 -6.41 -14.08
CA ARG A 164 2.24 -7.37 -14.58
C ARG A 164 3.68 -6.82 -14.68
N GLY A 165 3.99 -5.80 -13.90
CA GLY A 165 5.32 -5.23 -13.73
C GLY A 165 5.68 -5.10 -12.26
N LEU A 166 6.93 -4.76 -11.98
CA LEU A 166 7.41 -4.41 -10.64
C LEU A 166 7.86 -2.96 -10.66
N TYR A 167 7.65 -2.23 -9.58
CA TYR A 167 7.83 -0.79 -9.56
C TYR A 167 8.73 -0.35 -8.41
N TRP A 168 9.50 0.69 -8.69
CA TRP A 168 10.23 1.48 -7.71
C TRP A 168 9.62 2.88 -7.69
N MET A 169 9.26 3.35 -6.51
CA MET A 169 8.86 4.73 -6.28
C MET A 169 10.00 5.43 -5.56
N GLU A 170 10.71 6.26 -6.31
CA GLU A 170 11.84 7.07 -5.84
C GLU A 170 11.28 8.27 -5.08
N GLN A 171 11.64 8.42 -3.80
CA GLN A 171 11.32 9.63 -3.06
C GLN A 171 12.23 10.76 -3.51
N LEU A 172 11.66 11.93 -3.76
CA LEU A 172 12.40 13.14 -4.10
C LEU A 172 12.57 14.02 -2.86
N ALA A 173 13.53 14.93 -2.89
CA ALA A 173 13.86 15.81 -1.76
C ALA A 173 12.70 16.71 -1.28
N ASP A 174 11.64 16.88 -2.07
CA ASP A 174 10.43 17.61 -1.70
C ASP A 174 9.34 16.72 -1.08
N GLY A 175 9.64 15.43 -0.84
CA GLY A 175 8.72 14.43 -0.31
C GLY A 175 7.68 13.93 -1.32
N SER A 176 7.82 14.26 -2.61
CA SER A 176 7.06 13.65 -3.70
C SER A 176 7.70 12.33 -4.16
N PHE A 177 6.94 11.52 -4.90
CA PHE A 177 7.42 10.22 -5.39
C PHE A 177 7.39 10.15 -6.92
N LEU A 178 8.44 9.58 -7.49
CA LEU A 178 8.53 9.25 -8.90
C LEU A 178 8.42 7.75 -9.11
N THR A 179 7.29 7.31 -9.65
CA THR A 179 7.04 5.89 -9.95
C THR A 179 7.69 5.47 -11.26
N ARG A 180 8.47 4.40 -11.22
CA ARG A 180 9.13 3.80 -12.39
C ARG A 180 8.95 2.29 -12.37
N GLN A 181 8.58 1.71 -13.50
CA GLN A 181 8.69 0.25 -13.65
C GLN A 181 10.18 -0.15 -13.63
N LEU A 182 10.51 -1.22 -12.91
CA LEU A 182 11.84 -1.79 -12.87
C LEU A 182 12.17 -2.40 -14.25
N PRO A 183 13.36 -2.14 -14.83
CA PRO A 183 13.74 -2.69 -16.13
C PRO A 183 13.70 -4.22 -16.14
N GLY A 184 13.13 -4.82 -17.19
CA GLY A 184 13.06 -6.28 -17.33
C GLY A 184 12.04 -6.95 -16.40
N SER A 185 11.19 -6.17 -15.72
CA SER A 185 10.13 -6.70 -14.85
C SER A 185 8.83 -7.01 -15.60
N GLU A 186 8.80 -6.89 -16.92
CA GLU A 186 7.62 -7.23 -17.72
C GLU A 186 7.22 -8.69 -17.52
N GLY A 187 5.95 -8.93 -17.21
CA GLY A 187 5.41 -10.27 -16.96
C GLY A 187 5.53 -10.76 -15.51
N TRP A 188 6.17 -10.01 -14.62
CA TRP A 188 6.25 -10.29 -13.17
C TRP A 188 4.94 -9.94 -12.43
N GLY A 189 3.81 -10.35 -13.00
CA GLY A 189 2.51 -10.25 -12.35
C GLY A 189 2.40 -11.16 -11.14
N GLN A 190 1.35 -10.92 -10.35
CA GLN A 190 1.05 -11.62 -9.10
C GLN A 190 2.35 -11.84 -8.30
N ALA A 191 3.01 -10.75 -7.93
CA ALA A 191 4.28 -10.85 -7.21
C ALA A 191 4.04 -10.65 -5.72
N GLY A 192 4.72 -11.45 -4.91
CA GLY A 192 4.62 -11.40 -3.46
C GLY A 192 5.19 -10.10 -2.88
N GLY A 193 5.17 -10.03 -1.54
CA GLY A 193 5.76 -8.93 -0.80
C GLY A 193 7.23 -8.70 -1.18
N PRO A 194 7.61 -7.50 -1.64
CA PRO A 194 9.01 -7.19 -1.88
C PRO A 194 9.82 -7.32 -0.59
N VAL A 195 11.05 -7.78 -0.72
CA VAL A 195 12.05 -7.75 0.35
C VAL A 195 13.17 -6.82 -0.08
N ILE A 196 13.48 -5.83 0.76
CA ILE A 196 14.60 -4.92 0.57
C ILE A 196 15.73 -5.38 1.48
N THR A 197 16.83 -5.84 0.90
CA THR A 197 17.93 -6.42 1.69
C THR A 197 19.24 -6.42 0.91
N ASN A 198 20.36 -6.50 1.63
CA ASN A 198 21.69 -6.58 1.06
C ASN A 198 22.14 -8.05 0.95
N LEU A 199 21.89 -8.66 -0.20
CA LEU A 199 22.34 -10.00 -0.56
C LEU A 199 23.82 -10.01 -1.00
N GLY A 200 24.29 -8.89 -1.55
CA GLY A 200 25.61 -8.78 -2.16
C GLY A 200 26.76 -8.49 -1.18
N GLY A 201 26.48 -8.23 0.09
CA GLY A 201 27.48 -7.80 1.09
C GLY A 201 28.14 -6.46 0.76
N ASN A 202 27.52 -5.64 -0.10
CA ASN A 202 28.01 -4.30 -0.44
C ASN A 202 27.22 -3.24 0.36
N LYS A 203 27.21 -1.95 0.00
CA LYS A 203 26.41 -0.95 0.74
C LYS A 203 24.99 -0.78 0.22
N LYS A 204 24.71 -1.31 -0.96
CA LYS A 204 23.45 -1.15 -1.66
C LYS A 204 22.49 -2.27 -1.31
N ASN A 205 21.24 -1.91 -1.07
CA ASN A 205 20.18 -2.89 -0.96
C ASN A 205 19.75 -3.36 -2.36
N GLU A 206 19.38 -4.63 -2.44
CA GLU A 206 18.65 -5.20 -3.56
C GLU A 206 17.16 -5.27 -3.23
N ILE A 207 16.34 -5.09 -4.28
CA ILE A 207 14.89 -5.33 -4.20
C ILE A 207 14.64 -6.73 -4.70
N VAL A 208 14.02 -7.58 -3.89
CA VAL A 208 13.74 -8.98 -4.21
C VAL A 208 12.24 -9.18 -4.32
N PHE A 209 11.80 -9.85 -5.39
CA PHE A 209 10.41 -10.28 -5.57
C PHE A 209 10.35 -11.75 -5.92
N GLY A 210 9.34 -12.44 -5.39
CA GLY A 210 8.87 -13.72 -5.93
C GLY A 210 7.66 -13.49 -6.83
N SER A 211 7.61 -14.10 -8.01
CA SER A 211 6.45 -14.07 -8.91
C SER A 211 5.74 -15.41 -8.91
N PHE A 212 4.43 -15.39 -8.63
CA PHE A 212 3.58 -16.57 -8.77
C PHE A 212 3.39 -16.94 -10.25
N ASP A 213 3.27 -15.96 -11.14
CA ASP A 213 3.05 -16.19 -12.57
C ASP A 213 4.24 -16.86 -13.26
N LEU A 214 5.46 -16.54 -12.83
CA LEU A 214 6.68 -17.05 -13.44
C LEU A 214 7.29 -18.25 -12.69
N ASP A 215 6.78 -18.58 -11.51
CA ASP A 215 7.41 -19.53 -10.57
C ASP A 215 8.90 -19.21 -10.38
N ALA A 216 9.20 -17.93 -10.12
CA ALA A 216 10.55 -17.40 -10.16
C ALA A 216 10.83 -16.39 -9.05
N LEU A 217 12.11 -16.28 -8.69
CA LEU A 217 12.67 -15.24 -7.84
C LEU A 217 13.54 -14.31 -8.69
N GLY A 218 13.40 -13.00 -8.49
CA GLY A 218 14.21 -11.99 -9.16
C GLY A 218 14.68 -10.93 -8.18
N TYR A 219 15.81 -10.30 -8.51
CA TYR A 219 16.27 -9.14 -7.77
C TYR A 219 16.77 -8.03 -8.69
N TRP A 220 16.63 -6.79 -8.23
CA TRP A 220 17.05 -5.58 -8.93
C TRP A 220 18.02 -4.79 -8.05
N LYS A 221 18.96 -4.09 -8.69
CA LYS A 221 19.89 -3.15 -8.06
C LYS A 221 19.77 -1.78 -8.71
N ARG A 222 20.09 -0.73 -7.96
CA ARG A 222 20.21 0.65 -8.43
C ARG A 222 21.63 1.19 -8.31
#